data_AF-A0A8T0ZAH8-F1
#
_entry.id   AF-A0A8T0ZAH8-F1
#
_cell.length_a   1.000
_cell.length_b   1.000
_cell.length_c   1.000
_cell.angle_alpha   90.00
_cell.angle_beta   90.00
_cell.angle_gamma   90.00
#
_symmetry.space_group_name_H-M   'P 1'
#
loop_
_entity.id
_entity.type
_entity.pdbx_description
1 polymer ?
#
loop_
_entity_poly.entity_id
_entity_poly.type
_entity_poly.pdbx_seq_one_letter_code
_entity_poly.pdbx_strand_id
1 'polypeptide(L)'
;MSDIPNEADRKRLRDAVKMERTVYRDLLTEELECEDSYRNLANKVKAFFDLAATMYLQTPYVMLADDDMYLQVDKLLRLLEDFSGKKPVYLGQSWNHIYTRKSAPVREESHQSNLPKAQYPRSELPPFAFGPHYVVSMDWARFISKNYW
;
A
#
# COMPACT_ATOMS: atom_id res chain seq x y z
N MET A 1 -16.93 6.37 2.92
CA MET A 1 -18.10 6.71 3.78
C MET A 1 -19.20 7.50 3.05
N SER A 2 -18.95 8.02 1.84
CA SER A 2 -19.94 8.71 0.99
C SER A 2 -21.02 7.78 0.41
N ASP A 3 -20.75 6.48 0.33
CA ASP A 3 -21.54 5.55 -0.49
C ASP A 3 -22.65 4.83 0.28
N ILE A 4 -22.84 5.17 1.57
CA ILE A 4 -23.95 4.65 2.39
C ILE A 4 -24.99 5.76 2.53
N PRO A 5 -26.10 5.70 1.78
CA PRO A 5 -27.06 6.81 1.69
C PRO A 5 -27.87 7.00 2.97
N ASN A 6 -28.02 5.97 3.80
CA ASN A 6 -28.85 5.98 5.00
C ASN A 6 -28.04 6.32 6.26
N GLU A 7 -28.48 7.32 7.03
CA GLU A 7 -27.83 7.72 8.29
C GLU A 7 -27.83 6.60 9.34
N ALA A 8 -28.90 5.81 9.41
CA ALA A 8 -28.96 4.69 10.35
C ALA A 8 -27.91 3.62 10.03
N ASP A 9 -27.66 3.36 8.74
CA ASP A 9 -26.66 2.39 8.31
C ASP A 9 -25.23 2.94 8.46
N ARG A 10 -25.03 4.25 8.23
CA ARG A 10 -23.76 4.92 8.56
C ARG A 10 -23.45 4.80 10.06
N LYS A 11 -24.44 5.03 10.92
CA LYS A 11 -24.28 4.87 12.37
C LYS A 11 -23.95 3.43 12.74
N ARG A 12 -24.68 2.45 12.21
CA ARG A 12 -24.43 1.02 12.45
C ARG A 12 -23.02 0.61 12.04
N LEU A 13 -22.54 1.05 10.87
CA LEU A 13 -21.18 0.76 10.42
C LEU A 13 -20.13 1.38 11.35
N ARG A 14 -20.31 2.65 11.76
CA ARG A 14 -19.39 3.29 12.72
C ARG A 14 -19.33 2.54 14.05
N ASP A 15 -20.48 2.12 14.56
CA ASP A 15 -20.58 1.34 15.80
C ASP A 15 -19.88 -0.03 15.66
N ALA A 16 -20.04 -0.70 14.51
CA ALA A 16 -19.37 -1.96 14.20
C ALA A 16 -17.84 -1.81 14.12
N VAL A 17 -17.34 -0.81 13.38
CA VAL A 17 -15.90 -0.51 13.25
C VAL A 17 -15.30 -0.19 14.63
N LYS A 18 -16.02 0.58 15.47
CA LYS A 18 -15.56 0.90 16.83
C LYS A 18 -15.47 -0.36 17.70
N MET A 19 -16.42 -1.28 17.56
CA MET A 19 -16.40 -2.55 18.28
C MET A 19 -15.24 -3.42 17.82
N GLU A 20 -15.05 -3.60 16.51
CA GLU A 20 -13.95 -4.37 15.93
C GLU A 20 -12.59 -3.85 16.40
N ARG A 21 -12.36 -2.53 16.29
CA ARG A 21 -11.15 -1.86 16.79
C ARG A 21 -10.90 -2.13 18.27
N THR A 22 -11.96 -2.14 19.09
CA THR A 22 -11.87 -2.40 20.54
C THR A 22 -11.48 -3.85 20.83
N VAL A 23 -12.03 -4.80 20.07
CA VAL A 23 -11.83 -6.24 20.26
C VAL A 23 -10.45 -6.69 19.77
N TYR A 24 -10.08 -6.34 18.53
CA TYR A 24 -8.91 -6.90 17.87
C TYR A 24 -7.66 -6.03 17.96
N ARG A 25 -7.82 -4.71 18.09
CA ARG A 25 -6.72 -3.72 18.25
C ARG A 25 -5.68 -3.76 17.13
N ASP A 26 -6.07 -4.18 15.95
CA ASP A 26 -5.26 -4.28 14.73
C ASP A 26 -5.78 -3.37 13.61
N LEU A 27 -6.87 -2.63 13.85
CA LEU A 27 -7.46 -1.70 12.91
C LEU A 27 -6.92 -0.28 13.09
N LEU A 28 -6.17 0.21 12.10
CA LEU A 28 -5.73 1.60 12.01
C LEU A 28 -6.79 2.43 11.28
N THR A 29 -7.21 3.52 11.90
CA THR A 29 -8.19 4.46 11.35
C THR A 29 -7.62 5.88 11.42
N GLU A 30 -7.89 6.58 12.52
CA GLU A 30 -7.46 7.95 12.78
C GLU A 30 -5.94 8.08 12.98
N GLU A 31 -5.25 6.96 13.22
CA GLU A 31 -3.80 6.90 13.36
C GLU A 31 -3.05 7.16 12.04
N LEU A 32 -3.71 6.96 10.89
CA LEU A 32 -3.15 7.29 9.59
C LEU A 32 -3.65 8.66 9.17
N GLU A 33 -2.76 9.65 9.12
CA GLU A 33 -3.05 11.02 8.65
C GLU A 33 -3.23 11.05 7.12
N CYS A 34 -4.29 10.40 6.62
CA CYS A 34 -4.63 10.36 5.20
C CYS A 34 -6.15 10.28 4.99
N GLU A 35 -6.62 10.85 3.88
CA GLU A 35 -7.98 10.61 3.41
C GLU A 35 -8.02 9.30 2.61
N ASP A 36 -8.84 8.34 3.06
CA ASP A 36 -8.96 7.04 2.40
C ASP A 36 -9.75 7.14 1.09
N SER A 37 -9.04 7.08 -0.03
CA SER A 37 -9.59 7.01 -1.37
C SER A 37 -8.60 6.37 -2.33
N TYR A 38 -9.08 5.83 -3.45
CA TYR A 38 -8.21 5.24 -4.47
C TYR A 38 -7.12 6.21 -4.97
N ARG A 39 -7.48 7.49 -5.15
CA ARG A 39 -6.52 8.53 -5.59
C ARG A 39 -5.48 8.88 -4.53
N ASN A 40 -5.80 8.68 -3.27
CA ASN A 40 -4.92 8.95 -2.13
C ASN A 40 -4.19 7.70 -1.62
N LEU A 41 -4.25 6.58 -2.33
CA LEU A 41 -3.63 5.32 -1.88
C LEU A 41 -2.13 5.50 -1.58
N ALA A 42 -1.40 6.25 -2.41
CA ALA A 42 0.02 6.56 -2.16
C ALA A 42 0.23 7.32 -0.83
N ASN A 43 -0.69 8.22 -0.45
CA ASN A 43 -0.63 8.92 0.82
C ASN A 43 -0.92 7.98 2.00
N LYS A 44 -1.90 7.07 1.85
CA LYS A 44 -2.21 6.02 2.84
C LYS A 44 -1.01 5.10 3.08
N VAL A 45 -0.35 4.65 2.01
CA VAL A 45 0.90 3.87 2.07
C VAL A 45 1.99 4.64 2.81
N LYS A 46 2.17 5.93 2.50
CA LYS A 46 3.19 6.77 3.12
C LYS A 46 2.93 6.97 4.61
N ALA A 47 1.68 7.24 5.01
CA ALA A 47 1.27 7.35 6.41
C ALA A 47 1.51 6.03 7.16
N PHE A 48 1.16 4.90 6.55
CA PHE A 48 1.39 3.58 7.14
C PHE A 48 2.89 3.29 7.33
N PHE A 49 3.73 3.64 6.35
CA PHE A 49 5.18 3.50 6.49
C PHE A 49 5.75 4.37 7.60
N ASP A 50 5.25 5.58 7.80
CA ASP A 50 5.71 6.44 8.88
C ASP A 50 5.37 5.85 10.26
N LEU A 51 4.13 5.39 10.41
CA LEU A 51 3.66 4.71 11.61
C LEU A 51 4.46 3.43 11.87
N ALA A 52 4.63 2.57 10.86
CA ALA A 52 5.38 1.32 10.98
C ALA A 52 6.85 1.58 11.34
N ALA A 53 7.48 2.57 10.71
CA ALA A 53 8.86 2.95 10.97
C ALA A 53 9.06 3.50 12.39
N THR A 54 8.04 4.12 12.96
CA THR A 54 8.06 4.70 14.31
C THR A 54 7.78 3.64 15.37
N MET A 55 6.80 2.77 15.15
CA MET A 55 6.36 1.77 16.13
C MET A 55 7.24 0.51 16.15
N TYR A 56 7.76 0.08 14.99
CA TYR A 56 8.42 -1.22 14.83
C TYR A 56 9.89 -1.08 14.44
N LEU A 57 10.69 -0.50 15.33
CA LEU A 57 12.10 -0.15 15.06
C LEU A 57 12.98 -1.35 14.66
N GLN A 58 12.68 -2.54 15.19
CA GLN A 58 13.44 -3.78 14.98
C GLN A 58 12.90 -4.66 13.83
N THR A 59 11.78 -4.28 13.22
CA THR A 59 11.19 -5.05 12.14
C THR A 59 12.02 -4.87 10.86
N PRO A 60 12.49 -5.96 10.21
CA PRO A 60 13.37 -5.85 9.03
C PRO A 60 12.60 -5.49 7.75
N TYR A 61 11.34 -5.91 7.63
CA TYR A 61 10.53 -5.80 6.43
C TYR A 61 9.11 -5.37 6.74
N VAL A 62 8.50 -4.63 5.82
CA VAL A 62 7.07 -4.29 5.82
C VAL A 62 6.46 -4.81 4.53
N MET A 63 5.33 -5.52 4.64
CA MET A 63 4.54 -5.94 3.50
C MET A 63 3.26 -5.10 3.43
N LEU A 64 2.91 -4.66 2.23
CA LEU A 64 1.55 -4.22 1.93
C LEU A 64 0.87 -5.30 1.09
N ALA A 65 -0.40 -5.50 1.37
CA ALA A 65 -1.26 -6.45 0.70
C ALA A 65 -2.68 -5.88 0.67
N ASP A 66 -3.40 -6.16 -0.42
CA ASP A 66 -4.84 -5.92 -0.47
C ASP A 66 -5.58 -6.94 0.44
N ASP A 67 -6.82 -6.61 0.83
CA ASP A 67 -7.64 -7.48 1.68
C ASP A 67 -8.35 -8.61 0.90
N ASP A 68 -8.28 -8.57 -0.43
CA ASP A 68 -8.89 -9.52 -1.35
C ASP A 68 -7.90 -10.57 -1.90
N MET A 69 -6.73 -10.72 -1.27
CA MET A 69 -5.73 -11.71 -1.65
C MET A 69 -5.44 -12.76 -0.58
N TYR A 70 -4.99 -13.94 -1.04
CA TYR A 70 -4.50 -15.00 -0.16
C TYR A 70 -2.98 -14.96 -0.03
N LEU A 71 -2.47 -14.85 1.20
CA LEU A 71 -1.04 -14.82 1.50
C LEU A 71 -0.56 -16.13 2.14
N GLN A 72 0.38 -16.81 1.50
CA GLN A 72 1.08 -17.96 2.06
C GLN A 72 2.25 -17.51 2.92
N VAL A 73 1.97 -17.12 4.17
CA VAL A 73 2.95 -16.52 5.10
C VAL A 73 4.19 -17.40 5.26
N ASP A 74 4.06 -18.71 5.41
CA ASP A 74 5.21 -19.62 5.56
C ASP A 74 6.16 -19.59 4.36
N LYS A 75 5.63 -19.46 3.15
CA LYS A 75 6.45 -19.35 1.93
C LYS A 75 7.12 -17.99 1.83
N LEU A 76 6.40 -16.94 2.23
CA LEU A 76 6.97 -15.59 2.30
C LEU A 76 8.15 -15.55 3.28
N LEU A 77 7.99 -16.13 4.48
CA LEU A 77 9.06 -16.15 5.47
C LEU A 77 10.31 -16.88 4.95
N ARG A 78 10.15 -18.06 4.33
CA ARG A 78 11.25 -18.77 3.68
C ARG A 78 11.92 -17.96 2.57
N LEU A 79 11.14 -17.26 1.75
CA LEU A 79 11.68 -16.37 0.74
C LEU A 79 12.53 -15.26 1.37
N LEU A 80 12.06 -14.66 2.47
CA LEU A 80 12.77 -13.57 3.15
C LEU A 80 14.06 -14.00 3.85
N GLU A 81 14.22 -15.30 4.16
CA GLU A 81 15.49 -15.85 4.66
C GLU A 81 16.63 -15.65 3.63
N ASP A 82 16.35 -15.80 2.34
CA ASP A 82 17.32 -15.57 1.25
C ASP A 82 17.76 -14.09 1.15
N PHE A 83 16.99 -13.18 1.75
CA PHE A 83 17.28 -11.75 1.81
C PHE A 83 17.80 -11.30 3.17
N SER A 84 17.98 -12.21 4.13
CA SER A 84 18.51 -11.86 5.45
C SER A 84 19.84 -11.12 5.36
N GLY A 85 19.92 -9.97 6.02
CA GLY A 85 21.09 -9.08 5.97
C GLY A 85 21.26 -8.26 4.68
N LYS A 86 20.46 -8.53 3.62
CA LYS A 86 20.45 -7.72 2.40
C LYS A 86 19.55 -6.51 2.64
N LYS A 87 20.09 -5.32 2.51
CA LYS A 87 19.35 -4.06 2.45
C LYS A 87 19.97 -3.17 1.38
N PRO A 88 19.17 -2.50 0.54
CA PRO A 88 17.71 -2.49 0.57
C PRO A 88 17.04 -3.69 -0.12
N VAL A 89 15.77 -3.95 0.24
CA VAL A 89 14.92 -4.98 -0.38
C VAL A 89 13.64 -4.35 -0.88
N TYR A 90 13.29 -4.65 -2.12
CA TYR A 90 11.98 -4.35 -2.73
C TYR A 90 11.54 -5.57 -3.54
N LEU A 91 10.52 -6.27 -3.05
CA LEU A 91 9.98 -7.49 -3.66
C LEU A 91 8.52 -7.28 -4.02
N GLY A 92 8.13 -7.76 -5.19
CA GLY A 92 6.75 -7.73 -5.63
C GLY A 92 6.68 -8.10 -7.10
N GLN A 93 5.47 -8.18 -7.62
CA GLN A 93 5.25 -8.52 -9.02
C GLN A 93 5.35 -7.26 -9.87
N SER A 94 6.23 -7.26 -10.87
CA SER A 94 6.39 -6.12 -11.78
C SER A 94 6.09 -6.53 -13.21
N TRP A 95 5.14 -5.85 -13.84
CA TRP A 95 4.78 -6.09 -15.24
C TRP A 95 5.97 -5.94 -16.19
N ASN A 96 6.89 -5.03 -15.87
CA ASN A 96 8.13 -4.85 -16.63
C ASN A 96 8.96 -6.13 -16.67
N HIS A 97 9.06 -6.82 -15.54
CA HIS A 97 9.81 -8.07 -15.43
C HIS A 97 9.05 -9.25 -16.02
N ILE A 98 7.73 -9.33 -15.79
CA ILE A 98 6.88 -10.44 -16.26
C ILE A 98 6.75 -10.44 -17.79
N TYR A 99 6.51 -9.27 -18.40
CA TYR A 99 6.25 -9.17 -19.84
C TYR A 99 7.43 -8.65 -20.64
N THR A 100 8.56 -8.35 -19.98
CA THR A 100 9.76 -7.79 -20.63
C THR A 100 9.44 -6.52 -21.45
N ARG A 101 8.42 -5.78 -21.03
CA ARG A 101 7.89 -4.59 -21.73
C ARG A 101 7.61 -3.49 -20.73
N LYS A 102 7.92 -2.26 -21.15
CA LYS A 102 7.66 -1.10 -20.33
C LYS A 102 6.17 -0.80 -20.23
N SER A 103 5.69 -0.64 -19.00
CA SER A 103 4.31 -0.27 -18.75
C SER A 103 4.08 1.18 -19.18
N ALA A 104 3.03 1.40 -19.97
CA ALA A 104 2.59 2.75 -20.30
C ALA A 104 1.54 3.24 -19.28
N PRO A 105 1.55 4.54 -18.92
CA PRO A 105 0.50 5.13 -18.10
C PRO A 105 -0.85 5.12 -18.84
N VAL A 106 -1.92 4.76 -18.13
CA VAL A 106 -3.28 4.79 -18.67
C VAL A 106 -3.70 6.24 -18.87
N ARG A 107 -4.13 6.60 -20.08
CA ARG A 107 -4.54 7.97 -20.45
C ARG A 107 -6.05 8.13 -20.63
N GLU A 108 -6.80 7.03 -20.56
CA GLU A 108 -8.25 7.03 -20.69
C GLU A 108 -8.89 7.67 -19.45
N GLU A 109 -9.74 8.68 -19.64
CA GLU A 109 -10.28 9.48 -18.53
C GLU A 109 -11.23 8.71 -17.61
N SER A 110 -11.99 7.78 -18.17
CA SER A 110 -12.91 6.88 -17.46
C SER A 110 -12.22 5.81 -16.64
N HIS A 111 -10.93 5.54 -16.88
CA HIS A 111 -10.22 4.47 -16.21
C HIS A 111 -9.80 4.89 -14.79
N GLN A 112 -10.01 4.02 -13.80
CA GLN A 112 -9.74 4.29 -12.39
C GLN A 112 -8.27 4.72 -12.15
N SER A 113 -7.33 4.06 -12.84
CA SER A 113 -5.90 4.35 -12.81
C SER A 113 -5.44 5.39 -13.85
N ASN A 114 -6.34 6.27 -14.33
CA ASN A 114 -5.96 7.36 -15.23
C ASN A 114 -4.81 8.17 -14.62
N LEU A 115 -3.73 8.29 -15.38
CA LEU A 115 -2.62 9.18 -15.10
C LEU A 115 -2.48 10.14 -16.29
N PRO A 116 -2.96 11.40 -16.19
CA PRO A 116 -2.90 12.36 -17.29
C PRO A 116 -1.47 12.81 -17.63
N LYS A 117 -1.24 13.28 -18.87
CA LYS A 117 0.07 13.82 -19.28
C LYS A 117 0.51 15.04 -18.47
N ALA A 118 -0.46 15.85 -18.02
CA ALA A 118 -0.19 17.01 -17.16
C ALA A 118 0.41 16.61 -15.80
N GLN A 119 0.03 15.44 -15.27
CA GLN A 119 0.59 14.89 -14.03
C GLN A 119 1.86 14.07 -14.28
N TYR A 120 1.90 13.31 -15.37
CA TYR A 120 3.05 12.47 -15.73
C TYR A 120 3.32 12.52 -17.24
N PRO A 121 4.26 13.37 -17.70
CA PRO A 121 4.46 13.62 -19.12
C PRO A 121 5.18 12.49 -19.87
N ARG A 122 5.86 11.59 -19.15
CA ARG A 122 6.62 10.48 -19.76
C ARG A 122 5.68 9.42 -20.34
N SER A 123 6.13 8.76 -21.41
CA SER A 123 5.39 7.68 -22.08
C SER A 123 5.52 6.32 -21.40
N GLU A 124 6.43 6.18 -20.44
CA GLU A 124 6.79 4.93 -19.78
C GLU A 124 6.81 5.13 -18.28
N LEU A 125 6.21 4.21 -17.52
CA LEU A 125 6.32 4.14 -16.07
C LEU A 125 7.66 3.49 -15.68
N PRO A 126 8.26 3.88 -14.54
CA PRO A 126 9.37 3.12 -13.98
C PRO A 126 8.92 1.69 -13.64
N PRO A 127 9.85 0.73 -13.51
CA PRO A 127 9.51 -0.56 -12.92
C PRO A 127 8.99 -0.38 -11.49
N PHE A 128 7.80 -0.93 -11.23
CA PHE A 128 7.20 -0.95 -9.89
C PHE A 128 6.46 -2.27 -9.68
N ALA A 129 6.32 -2.65 -8.42
CA ALA A 129 5.45 -3.73 -7.99
C ALA A 129 3.99 -3.28 -8.08
N PHE A 130 3.15 -4.01 -8.82
CA PHE A 130 1.75 -3.64 -8.97
C PHE A 130 0.90 -4.02 -7.74
N GLY A 131 -0.35 -3.52 -7.75
CA GLY A 131 -1.21 -3.30 -6.59
C GLY A 131 -1.34 -4.37 -5.50
N PRO A 132 -1.52 -5.68 -5.79
CA PRO A 132 -2.01 -6.59 -4.78
C PRO A 132 -1.04 -6.77 -3.62
N HIS A 133 0.27 -6.63 -3.85
CA HIS A 133 1.24 -6.71 -2.76
C HIS A 133 2.64 -6.24 -3.16
N TYR A 134 3.40 -5.85 -2.13
CA TYR A 134 4.86 -5.77 -2.20
C TYR A 134 5.47 -5.76 -0.79
N VAL A 135 6.73 -6.17 -0.71
CA VAL A 135 7.55 -6.13 0.51
C VAL A 135 8.67 -5.12 0.31
N VAL A 136 8.89 -4.28 1.31
CA VAL A 136 10.03 -3.37 1.39
C VAL A 136 10.83 -3.63 2.65
N SER A 137 12.15 -3.41 2.61
CA SER A 137 12.95 -3.31 3.82
C SER A 137 12.60 -2.04 4.61
N MET A 138 12.74 -2.10 5.93
CA MET A 138 12.34 -1.00 6.82
C MET A 138 13.13 0.30 6.58
N ASP A 139 14.35 0.23 6.07
CA ASP A 139 15.10 1.41 5.60
C ASP A 139 14.43 2.08 4.40
N TRP A 140 13.83 1.32 3.49
CA TRP A 140 13.02 1.86 2.39
C TRP A 140 11.70 2.44 2.87
N ALA A 141 10.99 1.77 3.78
CA ALA A 141 9.78 2.33 4.39
C ALA A 141 10.07 3.70 5.04
N ARG A 142 11.16 3.81 5.82
CA ARG A 142 11.63 5.07 6.42
C ARG A 142 12.01 6.13 5.40
N PHE A 143 12.70 5.72 4.33
CA PHE A 143 13.07 6.64 3.26
C PHE A 143 11.81 7.20 2.59
N ILE A 144 10.87 6.34 2.20
CA ILE A 144 9.63 6.74 1.53
C ILE A 144 8.77 7.63 2.44
N SER A 145 8.66 7.31 3.73
CA SER A 145 7.82 8.10 4.66
C SER A 145 8.29 9.55 4.80
N LYS A 146 9.60 9.80 4.66
CA LYS A 146 10.22 11.11 4.86
C LYS A 146 10.42 11.94 3.59
N ASN A 147 10.21 11.36 2.41
CA ASN A 147 10.45 12.06 1.14
C ASN A 147 9.14 12.36 0.38
N TYR A 148 9.17 13.47 -0.36
CA TYR A 148 8.11 13.93 -1.25
C TYR A 148 8.73 14.21 -2.63
N TRP A 149 8.02 13.88 -3.70
CA TRP A 149 8.44 14.07 -5.10
C TRP A 149 7.29 14.53 -5.96
#